data_AF-A0A1J4JWX3-F1
#
_entry.id   AF-A0A1J4JWX3-F1
#
_cell.length_a   1.000
_cell.length_b   1.000
_cell.length_c   1.000
_cell.angle_alpha   90.00
_cell.angle_beta   90.00
_cell.angle_gamma   90.00
#
_symmetry.space_group_name_H-M   'P 1'
#
loop_
_entity.id
_entity.type
_entity.pdbx_description
1 polymer ?
#
loop_
_entity_poly.entity_id
_entity_poly.type
_entity_poly.pdbx_seq_one_letter_code
_entity_poly.pdbx_strand_id
1 'polypeptide(L)'
;MKSLVKHISYLSEANEISSTPIPYIKFQNEEFTNLLDPESEVLKMLQGEFSYISKSNLLTLKFKKAVNQCESQILMILCEEGPKSYLHFVIRRDHLLQDTITQLKMIQPSELMKQIHVTFVGEEGRDQGGVSKEFFSLISKEIFSTKHFEKYQNFIFFNSNADNISHNHDLDNICQFYEYYELCGKLIGIAIHNSIIIPVRFPQLLYKMLRKSMIRLGDLEEIKPEVIQSLKSILCLKERADFNALSLFFDVTIFDEKENIVKTVPLIKNGSQIQVNENNVDMYVIEMKRFILKAYNNVFNHFKKGFWDAIGSKTLRMFTDEELDIIISGQWEYDWKGFRDSTCYTSGYTKKSETIQMFWEVFENDLDENQKKEFLLFVTGSKISPVEGLSGLGFIISRSGDINLLPVSHTCFNVFQLPDYKDINLIRKNLQICINNNEGFGFI
;
A
#
# COMPACT_ATOMS: atom_id res chain seq x y z
N MET A 1 26.48 -23.31 3.90
CA MET A 1 25.31 -22.42 3.64
C MET A 1 24.05 -22.80 4.41
N LYS A 2 23.51 -24.04 4.33
CA LYS A 2 22.26 -24.43 5.02
C LYS A 2 22.23 -24.12 6.52
N SER A 3 23.35 -24.30 7.23
CA SER A 3 23.45 -23.96 8.66
C SER A 3 23.31 -22.46 8.91
N LEU A 4 24.02 -21.60 8.19
CA LEU A 4 23.99 -20.14 8.39
C LEU A 4 22.61 -19.53 8.09
N VAL A 5 21.99 -19.94 6.98
CA VAL A 5 20.62 -19.55 6.59
C VAL A 5 19.61 -19.85 7.70
N LYS A 6 19.75 -21.02 8.34
CA LYS A 6 18.89 -21.42 9.46
C LYS A 6 19.09 -20.53 10.69
N HIS A 7 20.32 -20.15 11.02
CA HIS A 7 20.60 -19.27 12.16
C HIS A 7 20.06 -17.85 11.94
N ILE A 8 20.23 -17.28 10.76
CA ILE A 8 19.72 -15.93 10.47
C ILE A 8 18.17 -15.91 10.48
N SER A 9 17.53 -16.98 9.97
CA SER A 9 16.07 -17.18 10.10
C SER A 9 15.63 -17.12 11.56
N TYR A 10 16.30 -17.86 12.45
CA TYR A 10 15.98 -17.86 13.88
C TYR A 10 16.22 -16.51 14.56
N LEU A 11 17.28 -15.79 14.18
CA LEU A 11 17.52 -14.45 14.71
C LEU A 11 16.42 -13.47 14.28
N SER A 12 15.93 -13.58 13.04
CA SER A 12 14.79 -12.78 12.57
C SER A 12 13.51 -13.13 13.31
N GLU A 13 13.23 -14.42 13.52
CA GLU A 13 12.07 -14.88 14.30
C GLU A 13 12.14 -14.41 15.77
N ALA A 14 13.32 -14.44 16.39
CA ALA A 14 13.54 -13.90 17.72
C ALA A 14 13.42 -12.36 17.76
N ASN A 15 13.77 -11.67 16.68
CA ASN A 15 13.63 -10.23 16.56
C ASN A 15 12.15 -9.79 16.56
N GLU A 16 11.24 -10.60 16.00
CA GLU A 16 9.81 -10.31 15.98
C GLU A 16 9.19 -10.23 17.39
N ILE A 17 9.76 -10.94 18.37
CA ILE A 17 9.31 -10.90 19.78
C ILE A 17 10.12 -9.93 20.65
N SER A 18 11.11 -9.25 20.08
CA SER A 18 11.92 -8.25 20.80
C SER A 18 11.09 -7.02 21.16
N SER A 19 11.40 -6.40 22.31
CA SER A 19 10.88 -5.08 22.69
C SER A 19 11.45 -3.96 21.81
N THR A 20 12.67 -4.15 21.30
CA THR A 20 13.37 -3.24 20.39
C THR A 20 13.84 -4.03 19.16
N PRO A 21 12.96 -4.25 18.16
CA PRO A 21 13.33 -5.00 16.98
C PRO A 21 14.32 -4.22 16.10
N ILE A 22 15.29 -4.93 15.53
CA ILE A 22 16.20 -4.46 14.49
C ILE A 22 15.42 -4.39 13.15
N PRO A 23 15.71 -3.42 12.26
CA PRO A 23 15.06 -3.35 10.95
C PRO A 23 15.18 -4.65 10.14
N TYR A 24 14.08 -5.11 9.55
CA TYR A 24 14.00 -6.39 8.81
C TYR A 24 15.04 -6.49 7.67
N ILE A 25 15.36 -5.36 7.03
CA ILE A 25 16.31 -5.29 5.93
C ILE A 25 17.73 -5.73 6.33
N LYS A 26 18.07 -5.69 7.63
CA LYS A 26 19.36 -6.17 8.15
C LYS A 26 19.51 -7.69 8.07
N PHE A 27 18.40 -8.41 7.90
CA PHE A 27 18.41 -9.87 7.72
C PHE A 27 18.45 -10.27 6.25
N GLN A 28 18.19 -9.35 5.32
CA GLN A 28 18.22 -9.62 3.88
C GLN A 28 19.65 -9.72 3.34
N ASN A 29 19.84 -10.53 2.31
CA ASN A 29 21.13 -10.70 1.66
C ASN A 29 20.98 -10.66 0.13
N GLU A 30 21.43 -9.57 -0.48
CA GLU A 30 21.30 -9.32 -1.92
C GLU A 30 22.12 -10.31 -2.76
N GLU A 31 23.39 -10.52 -2.42
CA GLU A 31 24.28 -11.47 -3.12
C GLU A 31 23.70 -12.90 -3.10
N PHE A 32 23.22 -13.34 -1.95
CA PHE A 32 22.56 -14.64 -1.83
C PHE A 32 21.31 -14.72 -2.70
N THR A 33 20.50 -13.66 -2.68
CA THR A 33 19.25 -13.60 -3.45
C THR A 33 19.51 -13.62 -4.96
N ASN A 34 20.59 -12.96 -5.44
CA ASN A 34 20.99 -12.94 -6.84
C ASN A 34 21.46 -14.31 -7.37
N LEU A 35 21.79 -15.26 -6.49
CA LEU A 35 22.13 -16.65 -6.86
C LEU A 35 20.90 -17.53 -7.09
N LEU A 36 19.71 -17.06 -6.71
CA LEU A 36 18.47 -17.81 -6.82
C LEU A 36 17.73 -17.45 -8.10
N ASP A 37 17.07 -18.43 -8.69
CA ASP A 37 16.16 -18.24 -9.81
C ASP A 37 14.70 -18.29 -9.31
N PRO A 38 13.89 -17.23 -9.49
CA PRO A 38 12.52 -17.17 -8.99
C PRO A 38 11.64 -18.33 -9.49
N GLU A 39 11.73 -18.66 -10.79
CA GLU A 39 10.90 -19.70 -11.41
C GLU A 39 11.25 -21.08 -10.82
N SER A 40 12.53 -21.41 -10.74
CA SER A 40 13.02 -22.64 -10.11
C SER A 40 12.56 -22.78 -8.66
N GLU A 41 12.63 -21.71 -7.87
CA GLU A 41 12.22 -21.74 -6.46
C GLU A 41 10.71 -21.89 -6.29
N VAL A 42 9.90 -21.33 -7.20
CA VAL A 42 8.44 -21.53 -7.24
C VAL A 42 8.10 -22.97 -7.60
N LEU A 43 8.74 -23.54 -8.64
CA LEU A 43 8.51 -24.92 -9.05
C LEU A 43 8.83 -25.91 -7.92
N LYS A 44 9.98 -25.74 -7.24
CA LYS A 44 10.33 -26.54 -6.05
C LYS A 44 9.26 -26.43 -4.97
N MET A 45 8.79 -25.23 -4.68
CA MET A 45 7.73 -25.00 -3.68
C MET A 45 6.43 -25.73 -4.06
N LEU A 46 6.00 -25.65 -5.32
CA LEU A 46 4.78 -26.32 -5.80
C LEU A 46 4.91 -27.85 -5.79
N GLN A 47 6.12 -28.37 -6.04
CA GLN A 47 6.44 -29.80 -5.97
C GLN A 47 6.61 -30.31 -4.52
N GLY A 48 6.57 -29.43 -3.52
CA GLY A 48 6.78 -29.78 -2.11
C GLY A 48 8.25 -30.02 -1.74
N GLU A 49 9.18 -29.62 -2.61
CA GLU A 49 10.61 -29.67 -2.35
C GLU A 49 11.08 -28.49 -1.48
N PHE A 50 12.31 -28.57 -0.99
CA PHE A 50 12.90 -27.45 -0.25
C PHE A 50 13.12 -26.25 -1.21
N SER A 51 12.46 -25.15 -0.89
CA SER A 51 12.61 -23.84 -1.54
C SER A 51 13.04 -22.80 -0.52
N TYR A 52 13.97 -21.92 -0.90
CA TYR A 52 14.42 -20.79 -0.10
C TYR A 52 13.33 -19.72 0.07
N ILE A 53 12.21 -19.80 -0.66
CA ILE A 53 11.00 -19.01 -0.38
C ILE A 53 10.54 -19.20 1.07
N SER A 54 10.74 -20.40 1.65
CA SER A 54 10.46 -20.68 3.06
C SER A 54 11.36 -19.93 4.06
N LYS A 55 12.42 -19.26 3.56
CA LYS A 55 13.38 -18.45 4.30
C LYS A 55 13.28 -16.98 3.85
N SER A 56 12.06 -16.49 3.79
CA SER A 56 11.72 -15.18 3.24
C SER A 56 12.44 -14.00 3.90
N ASN A 57 12.80 -14.08 5.18
CA ASN A 57 13.53 -13.01 5.88
C ASN A 57 14.92 -12.70 5.29
N LEU A 58 15.49 -13.65 4.53
CA LEU A 58 16.77 -13.48 3.82
C LEU A 58 16.62 -12.89 2.43
N LEU A 59 15.44 -13.00 1.84
CA LEU A 59 15.20 -12.64 0.44
C LEU A 59 14.92 -11.15 0.33
N THR A 60 15.47 -10.52 -0.70
CA THR A 60 15.17 -9.12 -0.99
C THR A 60 13.74 -8.94 -1.51
N LEU A 61 13.18 -7.75 -1.30
CA LEU A 61 11.85 -7.40 -1.80
C LEU A 61 11.73 -7.59 -3.32
N LYS A 62 12.77 -7.22 -4.08
CA LYS A 62 12.84 -7.40 -5.53
C LYS A 62 12.65 -8.87 -5.95
N PHE A 63 13.33 -9.79 -5.29
CA PHE A 63 13.22 -11.21 -5.59
C PHE A 63 11.87 -11.79 -5.17
N LYS A 64 11.37 -11.42 -3.99
CA LYS A 64 10.03 -11.83 -3.56
C LYS A 64 8.97 -11.37 -4.58
N LYS A 65 9.04 -10.14 -5.08
CA LYS A 65 8.13 -9.66 -6.13
C LYS A 65 8.21 -10.53 -7.40
N ALA A 66 9.43 -10.86 -7.85
CA ALA A 66 9.62 -11.75 -9.00
C ALA A 66 9.03 -13.15 -8.76
N VAL A 67 9.25 -13.73 -7.57
CA VAL A 67 8.65 -15.02 -7.16
C VAL A 67 7.13 -14.98 -7.22
N ASN A 68 6.51 -13.90 -6.73
CA ASN A 68 5.06 -13.75 -6.74
C ASN A 68 4.51 -13.67 -8.17
N GLN A 69 5.17 -12.92 -9.06
CA GLN A 69 4.82 -12.85 -10.48
C GLN A 69 4.96 -14.21 -11.20
N CYS A 70 6.06 -14.93 -10.95
CA CYS A 70 6.29 -16.26 -11.51
C CYS A 70 5.23 -17.27 -11.04
N GLU A 71 4.89 -17.28 -9.74
CA GLU A 71 3.83 -18.16 -9.21
C GLU A 71 2.50 -17.88 -9.90
N SER A 72 2.10 -16.62 -10.02
CA SER A 72 0.89 -16.23 -10.74
C SER A 72 0.85 -16.73 -12.18
N GLN A 73 1.94 -16.56 -12.93
CA GLN A 73 2.04 -17.03 -14.32
C GLN A 73 1.94 -18.55 -14.42
N ILE A 74 2.63 -19.28 -13.55
CA ILE A 74 2.59 -20.75 -13.52
C ILE A 74 1.18 -21.25 -13.17
N LEU A 75 0.54 -20.66 -12.15
CA LEU A 75 -0.81 -21.05 -11.74
C LEU A 75 -1.84 -20.81 -12.85
N MET A 76 -1.73 -19.70 -13.60
CA MET A 76 -2.61 -19.46 -14.76
C MET A 76 -2.46 -20.55 -15.83
N ILE A 77 -1.22 -20.96 -16.15
CA ILE A 77 -0.96 -22.02 -17.14
C ILE A 77 -1.54 -23.37 -16.68
N LEU A 78 -1.40 -23.69 -15.39
CA LEU A 78 -1.89 -24.96 -14.81
C LEU A 78 -3.41 -25.06 -14.75
N CYS A 79 -4.13 -23.93 -14.69
CA CYS A 79 -5.59 -23.91 -14.61
C CYS A 79 -6.30 -24.09 -15.97
N GLU A 80 -5.58 -24.40 -17.06
CA GLU A 80 -6.10 -24.59 -18.44
C GLU A 80 -6.93 -23.41 -19.00
N GLU A 81 -6.97 -22.27 -18.30
CA GLU A 81 -7.43 -21.02 -18.86
C GLU A 81 -6.34 -20.54 -19.83
N GLY A 82 -6.55 -20.81 -21.12
CA GLY A 82 -5.55 -20.52 -22.15
C GLY A 82 -4.98 -19.09 -22.07
N PRO A 83 -3.79 -18.84 -22.64
CA PRO A 83 -2.92 -17.67 -22.35
C PRO A 83 -3.43 -16.29 -22.83
N LYS A 84 -4.75 -16.04 -22.89
CA LYS A 84 -5.36 -14.83 -23.46
C LYS A 84 -6.69 -14.38 -22.81
N SER A 85 -7.08 -14.88 -21.63
CA SER A 85 -8.26 -14.33 -20.93
C SER A 85 -7.80 -13.23 -19.95
N TYR A 86 -8.19 -11.99 -20.23
CA TYR A 86 -7.97 -10.85 -19.34
C TYR A 86 -9.19 -10.64 -18.45
N LEU A 87 -8.98 -10.16 -17.23
CA LEU A 87 -10.05 -9.61 -16.40
C LEU A 87 -10.40 -8.22 -16.94
N HIS A 88 -11.45 -8.13 -17.74
CA HIS A 88 -11.79 -6.89 -18.43
C HIS A 88 -12.75 -6.01 -17.62
N PHE A 89 -12.35 -4.78 -17.37
CA PHE A 89 -13.13 -3.76 -16.68
C PHE A 89 -13.57 -2.70 -17.67
N VAL A 90 -14.89 -2.53 -17.86
CA VAL A 90 -15.47 -1.47 -18.70
C VAL A 90 -16.05 -0.40 -17.79
N ILE A 91 -15.45 0.79 -17.77
CA ILE A 91 -15.74 1.80 -16.75
C ILE A 91 -16.16 3.11 -17.40
N ARG A 92 -17.23 3.74 -16.91
CA ARG A 92 -17.56 5.13 -17.26
C ARG A 92 -16.92 6.06 -16.24
N ARG A 93 -16.22 7.11 -16.68
CA ARG A 93 -15.58 8.07 -15.76
C ARG A 93 -16.56 8.66 -14.74
N ASP A 94 -17.77 9.01 -15.19
CA ASP A 94 -18.82 9.57 -14.32
C ASP A 94 -19.45 8.57 -13.35
N HIS A 95 -19.18 7.26 -13.50
CA HIS A 95 -19.77 6.19 -12.69
C HIS A 95 -18.69 5.22 -12.17
N LEU A 96 -17.49 5.73 -11.92
CA LEU A 96 -16.30 4.96 -11.59
C LEU A 96 -16.53 3.96 -10.44
N LEU A 97 -17.00 4.44 -9.29
CA LEU A 97 -17.30 3.59 -8.13
C LEU A 97 -18.38 2.53 -8.41
N GLN A 98 -19.50 2.94 -9.02
CA GLN A 98 -20.65 2.06 -9.23
C GLN A 98 -20.33 0.94 -10.23
N ASP A 99 -19.69 1.28 -11.35
CA ASP A 99 -19.30 0.31 -12.38
C ASP A 99 -18.24 -0.66 -11.85
N THR A 100 -17.31 -0.18 -11.03
CA THR A 100 -16.30 -1.01 -10.38
C THR A 100 -16.92 -2.02 -9.42
N ILE A 101 -17.79 -1.55 -8.51
CA ILE A 101 -18.46 -2.43 -7.53
C ILE A 101 -19.28 -3.50 -8.24
N THR A 102 -20.03 -3.10 -9.27
CA THR A 102 -20.88 -4.03 -10.04
C THR A 102 -20.02 -5.12 -10.68
N GLN A 103 -18.91 -4.75 -11.32
CA GLN A 103 -18.02 -5.72 -11.95
C GLN A 103 -17.30 -6.60 -10.93
N LEU A 104 -16.77 -6.04 -9.84
CA LEU A 104 -16.12 -6.81 -8.77
C LEU A 104 -17.03 -7.90 -8.17
N LYS A 105 -18.35 -7.66 -8.08
CA LYS A 105 -19.33 -8.65 -7.60
C LYS A 105 -19.52 -9.83 -8.55
N MET A 106 -19.30 -9.62 -9.85
CA MET A 106 -19.54 -10.63 -10.89
C MET A 106 -18.33 -11.54 -11.13
N ILE A 107 -17.13 -11.14 -10.66
CA ILE A 107 -15.88 -11.87 -10.88
C ILE A 107 -15.95 -13.26 -10.25
N GLN A 108 -15.66 -14.29 -11.05
CA GLN A 108 -15.51 -15.64 -10.53
C GLN A 108 -14.15 -15.83 -9.87
N PRO A 109 -14.02 -16.66 -8.81
CA PRO A 109 -12.74 -16.87 -8.12
C PRO A 109 -11.58 -17.28 -9.03
N SER A 110 -11.83 -18.01 -10.14
CA SER A 110 -10.78 -18.38 -11.10
C SER A 110 -10.21 -17.19 -11.87
N GLU A 111 -10.97 -16.11 -11.99
CA GLU A 111 -10.61 -14.95 -12.80
C GLU A 111 -9.82 -13.89 -12.04
N LEU A 112 -9.77 -13.97 -10.71
CA LEU A 112 -9.08 -12.99 -9.86
C LEU A 112 -7.57 -12.93 -10.11
N MET A 113 -7.00 -14.02 -10.62
CA MET A 113 -5.59 -14.16 -10.98
C MET A 113 -5.31 -13.78 -12.44
N LYS A 114 -6.31 -13.34 -13.21
CA LYS A 114 -6.07 -12.88 -14.59
C LYS A 114 -5.44 -11.50 -14.58
N GLN A 115 -4.71 -11.20 -15.65
CA GLN A 115 -4.24 -9.85 -15.89
C GLN A 115 -5.43 -8.92 -16.13
N ILE A 116 -5.48 -7.78 -15.43
CA ILE A 116 -6.54 -6.79 -15.58
C ILE A 116 -6.30 -5.95 -16.83
N HIS A 117 -7.37 -5.69 -17.59
CA HIS A 117 -7.40 -4.69 -18.65
C HIS A 117 -8.58 -3.75 -18.41
N VAL A 118 -8.32 -2.45 -18.41
CA VAL A 118 -9.36 -1.44 -18.21
C VAL A 118 -9.63 -0.70 -19.52
N THR A 119 -10.91 -0.53 -19.84
CA THR A 119 -11.40 0.30 -20.94
C THR A 119 -12.34 1.36 -20.39
N PHE A 120 -12.02 2.63 -20.59
CA PHE A 120 -12.96 3.73 -20.35
C PHE A 120 -13.93 3.87 -21.52
N VAL A 121 -15.23 3.92 -21.23
CA VAL A 121 -16.28 3.99 -22.25
C VAL A 121 -16.15 5.30 -23.05
N GLY A 122 -16.02 5.18 -24.37
CA GLY A 122 -15.92 6.35 -25.26
C GLY A 122 -14.49 6.84 -25.52
N GLU A 123 -13.47 6.19 -24.94
CA GLU A 123 -12.06 6.56 -25.14
C GLU A 123 -11.33 5.55 -26.03
N GLU A 124 -10.53 6.05 -26.97
CA GLU A 124 -9.62 5.21 -27.75
C GLU A 124 -8.32 4.99 -26.97
N GLY A 125 -8.18 3.82 -26.34
CA GLY A 125 -6.96 3.44 -25.65
C GLY A 125 -6.78 1.92 -25.66
N ARG A 126 -5.61 1.45 -26.09
CA ARG A 126 -5.18 0.07 -25.82
C ARG A 126 -4.45 0.07 -24.49
N ASP A 127 -5.00 -0.62 -23.50
CA ASP A 127 -4.35 -0.73 -22.20
C ASP A 127 -3.04 -1.53 -22.31
N GLN A 128 -1.92 -0.83 -22.23
CA GLN A 128 -0.58 -1.41 -22.06
C GLN A 128 -0.10 -1.24 -20.60
N GLY A 129 -1.04 -1.04 -19.67
CA GLY A 129 -0.81 -0.82 -18.24
C GLY A 129 -1.04 0.62 -17.77
N GLY A 130 -1.00 1.60 -18.68
CA GLY A 130 -1.24 3.02 -18.34
C GLY A 130 -2.68 3.29 -17.90
N VAL A 131 -3.66 2.75 -18.64
CA VAL A 131 -5.09 2.94 -18.34
C VAL A 131 -5.46 2.23 -17.04
N SER A 132 -4.95 1.01 -16.82
CA SER A 132 -5.11 0.31 -15.55
C SER A 132 -4.53 1.10 -14.37
N LYS A 133 -3.33 1.68 -14.48
CA LYS A 133 -2.74 2.51 -13.41
C LYS A 133 -3.60 3.75 -13.11
N GLU A 134 -4.09 4.43 -14.14
CA GLU A 134 -4.99 5.56 -13.97
C GLU A 134 -6.28 5.12 -13.26
N PHE A 135 -6.90 4.03 -13.71
CA PHE A 135 -8.09 3.49 -13.08
C PHE A 135 -7.89 3.25 -11.59
N PHE A 136 -6.84 2.53 -11.18
CA PHE A 136 -6.54 2.29 -9.76
C PHE A 136 -6.27 3.59 -8.98
N SER A 137 -5.67 4.58 -9.62
CA SER A 137 -5.44 5.90 -9.04
C SER A 137 -6.74 6.67 -8.79
N LEU A 138 -7.69 6.61 -9.72
CA LEU A 138 -8.99 7.27 -9.60
C LEU A 138 -9.90 6.53 -8.60
N ILE A 139 -10.06 5.22 -8.75
CA ILE A 139 -11.03 4.43 -7.97
C ILE A 139 -10.65 4.38 -6.49
N SER A 140 -9.36 4.35 -6.18
CA SER A 140 -8.90 4.37 -4.79
C SER A 140 -9.28 5.68 -4.10
N LYS A 141 -9.19 6.82 -4.78
CA LYS A 141 -9.65 8.11 -4.21
C LYS A 141 -11.14 8.06 -3.88
N GLU A 142 -11.97 7.49 -4.76
CA GLU A 142 -13.41 7.38 -4.53
C GLU A 142 -13.75 6.38 -3.42
N ILE A 143 -13.20 5.16 -3.47
CA ILE A 143 -13.50 4.09 -2.51
C ILE A 143 -13.12 4.50 -1.08
N PHE A 144 -11.90 5.03 -0.92
CA PHE A 144 -11.34 5.35 0.38
C PHE A 144 -11.75 6.75 0.88
N SER A 145 -12.64 7.44 0.16
CA SER A 145 -13.28 8.68 0.63
C SER A 145 -14.73 8.47 1.09
N THR A 146 -15.25 7.24 1.06
CA THR A 146 -16.61 6.95 1.54
C THR A 146 -16.68 6.84 3.07
N LYS A 147 -17.91 6.81 3.62
CA LYS A 147 -18.18 6.63 5.07
C LYS A 147 -17.58 5.37 5.70
N HIS A 148 -17.12 4.42 4.88
CA HIS A 148 -16.55 3.14 5.32
C HIS A 148 -15.13 3.30 5.88
N PHE A 149 -14.46 4.42 5.59
CA PHE A 149 -13.08 4.66 5.98
C PHE A 149 -12.92 6.00 6.70
N GLU A 150 -11.96 6.03 7.62
CA GLU A 150 -11.51 7.23 8.32
C GLU A 150 -10.13 7.64 7.79
N LYS A 151 -9.94 8.95 7.59
CA LYS A 151 -8.66 9.53 7.22
C LYS A 151 -7.94 9.99 8.48
N TYR A 152 -6.75 9.45 8.68
CA TYR A 152 -5.75 9.90 9.64
C TYR A 152 -4.67 10.67 8.87
N GLN A 153 -3.73 11.33 9.56
CA GLN A 153 -2.74 12.24 8.95
C GLN A 153 -2.19 11.76 7.59
N ASN A 154 -1.52 10.60 7.58
CA ASN A 154 -0.92 10.00 6.39
C ASN A 154 -1.58 8.67 5.99
N PHE A 155 -2.63 8.26 6.70
CA PHE A 155 -3.17 6.90 6.61
C PHE A 155 -4.68 6.91 6.43
N ILE A 156 -5.19 5.86 5.79
CA ILE A 156 -6.62 5.56 5.76
C ILE A 156 -6.82 4.24 6.49
N PHE A 157 -7.82 4.16 7.34
CA PHE A 157 -8.19 2.91 8.01
C PHE A 157 -9.70 2.76 8.10
N PHE A 158 -10.16 1.58 8.54
CA PHE A 158 -11.59 1.31 8.64
C PHE A 158 -12.28 2.28 9.61
N ASN A 159 -13.55 2.58 9.34
CA ASN A 159 -14.35 3.38 10.25
C ASN A 159 -14.58 2.61 11.57
N SER A 160 -14.24 3.24 12.69
CA SER A 160 -14.35 2.65 14.03
C SER A 160 -15.79 2.50 14.51
N ASN A 161 -16.73 3.24 13.92
CA ASN A 161 -18.18 3.15 14.14
C ASN A 161 -18.91 2.34 13.07
N ALA A 162 -18.18 1.58 12.23
CA ALA A 162 -18.77 0.83 11.12
C ALA A 162 -19.91 -0.10 11.56
N ASP A 163 -19.78 -0.76 12.72
CA ASP A 163 -20.85 -1.62 13.27
C ASP A 163 -22.12 -0.79 13.55
N ASN A 164 -22.01 0.39 14.18
CA ASN A 164 -23.15 1.28 14.45
C ASN A 164 -23.77 1.81 13.15
N ILE A 165 -22.95 2.22 12.19
CA ILE A 165 -23.40 2.69 10.87
C ILE A 165 -24.17 1.59 10.15
N SER A 166 -23.67 0.35 10.19
CA SER A 166 -24.33 -0.79 9.55
C SER A 166 -25.73 -1.03 10.14
N HIS A 167 -25.86 -1.01 11.46
CA HIS A 167 -27.11 -1.33 12.17
C HIS A 167 -28.22 -0.28 12.04
N ASN A 168 -27.93 0.91 11.52
CA ASN A 168 -28.94 1.91 11.16
C ASN A 168 -29.65 1.58 9.82
N HIS A 169 -29.29 0.47 9.18
CA HIS A 169 -29.86 0.02 7.93
C HIS A 169 -30.60 -1.33 8.08
N ASP A 170 -31.55 -1.61 7.18
CA ASP A 170 -32.19 -2.92 7.07
C ASP A 170 -31.18 -4.05 6.77
N LEU A 171 -31.56 -5.31 7.01
CA LEU A 171 -30.67 -6.48 6.87
C LEU A 171 -29.96 -6.55 5.51
N ASP A 172 -30.67 -6.29 4.40
CA ASP A 172 -30.07 -6.31 3.06
C ASP A 172 -29.00 -5.23 2.88
N ASN A 173 -29.22 -4.06 3.49
CA ASN A 173 -28.29 -2.95 3.45
C ASN A 173 -27.07 -3.17 4.38
N ILE A 174 -27.23 -3.92 5.49
CA ILE A 174 -26.12 -4.37 6.34
C ILE A 174 -25.19 -5.30 5.56
N CYS A 175 -25.76 -6.29 4.86
CA CYS A 175 -24.98 -7.21 4.02
C CYS A 175 -24.19 -6.44 2.97
N GLN A 176 -24.82 -5.48 2.27
CA GLN A 176 -24.15 -4.64 1.28
C GLN A 176 -23.06 -3.75 1.91
N PHE A 177 -23.27 -3.27 3.15
CA PHE A 177 -22.28 -2.45 3.87
C PHE A 177 -21.01 -3.25 4.17
N TYR A 178 -21.12 -4.50 4.64
CA TYR A 178 -19.94 -5.34 4.88
C TYR A 178 -19.32 -5.89 3.59
N GLU A 179 -20.15 -6.20 2.59
CA GLU A 179 -19.70 -6.61 1.25
C GLU A 179 -18.79 -5.54 0.63
N TYR A 180 -19.05 -4.25 0.87
CA TYR A 180 -18.19 -3.17 0.41
C TYR A 180 -16.72 -3.36 0.83
N TYR A 181 -16.47 -3.74 2.09
CA TYR A 181 -15.10 -4.01 2.57
C TYR A 181 -14.48 -5.23 1.88
N GLU A 182 -15.27 -6.29 1.65
CA GLU A 182 -14.81 -7.46 0.88
C GLU A 182 -14.38 -7.06 -0.54
N LEU A 183 -15.17 -6.24 -1.24
CA LEU A 183 -14.83 -5.74 -2.57
C LEU A 183 -13.58 -4.86 -2.56
N CYS A 184 -13.40 -4.02 -1.52
CA CYS A 184 -12.16 -3.25 -1.33
C CYS A 184 -10.94 -4.15 -1.18
N GLY A 185 -11.07 -5.22 -0.38
CA GLY A 185 -10.04 -6.24 -0.24
C GLY A 185 -9.70 -6.89 -1.58
N LYS A 186 -10.72 -7.32 -2.34
CA LYS A 186 -10.53 -7.91 -3.68
C LYS A 186 -9.80 -6.96 -4.62
N LEU A 187 -10.21 -5.70 -4.67
CA LEU A 187 -9.60 -4.69 -5.52
C LEU A 187 -8.10 -4.52 -5.23
N ILE A 188 -7.72 -4.43 -3.95
CA ILE A 188 -6.29 -4.35 -3.57
C ILE A 188 -5.55 -5.62 -3.97
N GLY A 189 -6.13 -6.80 -3.77
CA GLY A 189 -5.50 -8.06 -4.18
C GLY A 189 -5.27 -8.12 -5.70
N ILE A 190 -6.25 -7.69 -6.50
CA ILE A 190 -6.11 -7.58 -7.97
C ILE A 190 -4.99 -6.60 -8.33
N ALA A 191 -4.85 -5.46 -7.63
CA ALA A 191 -3.78 -4.51 -7.90
C ALA A 191 -2.39 -5.11 -7.64
N ILE A 192 -2.22 -5.79 -6.50
CA ILE A 192 -0.96 -6.49 -6.15
C ILE A 192 -0.60 -7.51 -7.23
N HIS A 193 -1.57 -8.35 -7.62
CA HIS A 193 -1.39 -9.36 -8.66
C HIS A 193 -0.90 -8.74 -9.98
N ASN A 194 -1.46 -7.59 -10.35
CA ASN A 194 -1.11 -6.86 -11.56
C ASN A 194 0.11 -5.94 -11.40
N SER A 195 0.80 -5.98 -10.25
CA SER A 195 1.93 -5.10 -9.94
C SER A 195 1.60 -3.60 -10.06
N ILE A 196 0.36 -3.25 -9.72
CA ILE A 196 -0.15 -1.87 -9.71
C ILE A 196 -0.15 -1.35 -8.28
N ILE A 197 0.49 -0.21 -8.09
CA ILE A 197 0.52 0.49 -6.80
C ILE A 197 -0.73 1.35 -6.69
N ILE A 198 -1.36 1.32 -5.51
CA ILE A 198 -2.55 2.10 -5.19
C ILE A 198 -2.13 3.34 -4.39
N PRO A 199 -2.63 4.55 -4.73
CA PRO A 199 -2.33 5.77 -3.99
C PRO A 199 -3.07 5.95 -2.68
N VAL A 200 -3.04 4.91 -1.86
CA VAL A 200 -3.55 4.91 -0.48
C VAL A 200 -2.56 4.19 0.40
N ARG A 201 -2.35 4.73 1.60
CA ARG A 201 -1.48 4.16 2.62
C ARG A 201 -2.34 3.69 3.79
N PHE A 202 -2.12 2.45 4.22
CA PHE A 202 -2.75 1.90 5.41
C PHE A 202 -1.75 1.92 6.57
N PRO A 203 -2.22 2.00 7.82
CA PRO A 203 -1.35 1.84 8.98
C PRO A 203 -0.70 0.46 9.00
N GLN A 204 0.47 0.33 9.61
CA GLN A 204 1.18 -0.94 9.83
C GLN A 204 0.30 -1.99 10.51
N LEU A 205 -0.66 -1.53 11.31
CA LEU A 205 -1.71 -2.35 11.90
C LEU A 205 -2.44 -3.24 10.87
N LEU A 206 -2.79 -2.72 9.69
CA LEU A 206 -3.53 -3.50 8.68
C LEU A 206 -2.73 -4.74 8.24
N TYR A 207 -1.46 -4.53 7.88
CA TYR A 207 -0.60 -5.59 7.37
C TYR A 207 -0.31 -6.64 8.45
N LYS A 208 -0.11 -6.20 9.70
CA LYS A 208 -0.01 -7.09 10.86
C LYS A 208 -1.26 -7.93 11.07
N MET A 209 -2.45 -7.32 10.96
CA MET A 209 -3.71 -8.05 11.07
C MET A 209 -3.87 -9.08 9.94
N LEU A 210 -3.50 -8.74 8.70
CA LEU A 210 -3.56 -9.64 7.54
C LEU A 210 -2.64 -10.86 7.74
N ARG A 211 -1.40 -10.63 8.18
CA ARG A 211 -0.39 -11.66 8.44
C ARG A 211 -0.60 -12.42 9.75
N LYS A 212 -1.49 -11.95 10.62
CA LYS A 212 -1.67 -12.42 12.01
C LYS A 212 -0.38 -12.25 12.84
N SER A 213 0.39 -11.20 12.54
CA SER A 213 1.58 -10.79 13.29
C SER A 213 1.19 -10.29 14.69
N MET A 214 2.15 -10.24 15.61
CA MET A 214 1.94 -9.70 16.95
C MET A 214 1.67 -8.18 16.88
N ILE A 215 0.48 -7.76 17.34
CA ILE A 215 0.11 -6.35 17.43
C ILE A 215 0.59 -5.77 18.77
N ARG A 216 1.54 -4.83 18.69
CA ARG A 216 2.07 -4.05 19.81
C ARG A 216 1.19 -2.82 20.07
N LEU A 217 1.35 -2.21 21.24
CA LEU A 217 0.60 -1.00 21.59
C LEU A 217 0.93 0.17 20.65
N GLY A 218 2.21 0.32 20.26
CA GLY A 218 2.65 1.35 19.32
C GLY A 218 2.05 1.22 17.92
N ASP A 219 1.62 0.03 17.50
CA ASP A 219 1.00 -0.18 16.19
C ASP A 219 -0.38 0.50 16.08
N LEU A 220 -1.00 0.83 17.22
CA LEU A 220 -2.26 1.57 17.27
C LEU A 220 -2.07 3.09 17.29
N GLU A 221 -0.83 3.58 17.40
CA GLU A 221 -0.53 5.01 17.50
C GLU A 221 -0.87 5.76 16.21
N GLU A 222 -0.75 5.09 15.06
CA GLU A 222 -1.11 5.64 13.75
C GLU A 222 -2.61 5.95 13.62
N ILE A 223 -3.46 5.27 14.39
CA ILE A 223 -4.93 5.42 14.36
C ILE A 223 -5.52 6.03 15.63
N LYS A 224 -4.88 5.89 16.79
CA LYS A 224 -5.38 6.40 18.09
C LYS A 224 -4.24 7.02 18.92
N PRO A 225 -3.52 8.03 18.39
CA PRO A 225 -2.29 8.53 19.01
C PRO A 225 -2.51 9.01 20.46
N GLU A 226 -3.58 9.73 20.73
CA GLU A 226 -3.88 10.27 22.07
C GLU A 226 -4.16 9.18 23.11
N VAL A 227 -4.95 8.17 22.74
CA VAL A 227 -5.27 7.03 23.61
C VAL A 227 -4.02 6.23 23.90
N ILE A 228 -3.22 5.95 22.86
CA ILE A 228 -1.99 5.18 23.00
C ILE A 228 -0.94 5.93 23.83
N GLN A 229 -0.80 7.24 23.62
CA GLN A 229 0.09 8.07 24.43
C GLN A 229 -0.36 8.10 25.91
N SER A 230 -1.67 8.13 26.17
CA SER A 230 -2.23 8.05 27.52
C SER A 230 -1.93 6.70 28.18
N LEU A 231 -2.13 5.59 27.47
CA LEU A 231 -1.82 4.24 27.97
C LEU A 231 -0.32 4.04 28.24
N LYS A 232 0.55 4.54 27.34
CA LYS A 232 2.01 4.57 27.57
C LYS A 232 2.36 5.36 28.83
N SER A 233 1.73 6.52 29.01
CA SER A 233 1.95 7.37 30.19
C SER A 233 1.56 6.65 31.48
N ILE A 234 0.40 5.98 31.52
CA ILE A 234 -0.06 5.19 32.67
C ILE A 234 0.93 4.05 32.99
N LEU A 235 1.50 3.37 31.98
CA LEU A 235 2.54 2.36 32.21
C LEU A 235 3.81 2.94 32.82
N CYS A 236 4.24 4.14 32.39
CA CYS A 236 5.41 4.82 32.97
C CYS A 236 5.19 5.25 34.43
N LEU A 237 3.94 5.42 34.86
CA LEU A 237 3.59 5.80 36.23
C LEU A 237 3.62 4.62 37.23
N LYS A 238 3.74 3.38 36.75
CA LYS A 238 3.70 2.14 37.54
C LYS A 238 4.58 2.16 38.80
N GLU A 239 5.71 2.86 38.77
CA GLU A 239 6.69 2.92 39.87
C GLU A 239 6.71 4.26 40.62
N ARG A 240 5.90 5.25 40.22
CA ARG A 240 6.07 6.66 40.65
C ARG A 240 4.80 7.39 41.04
N ALA A 241 3.61 6.84 40.79
CA ALA A 241 2.35 7.55 41.01
C ALA A 241 1.43 6.87 42.02
N ASP A 242 0.54 7.66 42.62
CA ASP A 242 -0.65 7.17 43.31
C ASP A 242 -1.73 6.86 42.27
N PHE A 243 -1.90 5.57 41.94
CA PHE A 243 -2.93 5.13 40.98
C PHE A 243 -4.35 5.49 41.43
N ASN A 244 -4.58 5.72 42.73
CA ASN A 244 -5.90 6.11 43.20
C ASN A 244 -6.32 7.48 42.67
N ALA A 245 -5.37 8.40 42.48
CA ALA A 245 -5.63 9.72 41.92
C ALA A 245 -6.11 9.67 40.46
N LEU A 246 -5.79 8.62 39.72
CA LEU A 246 -6.21 8.45 38.32
C LEU A 246 -7.71 8.10 38.20
N SER A 247 -8.30 7.51 39.24
CA SER A 247 -9.71 7.07 39.27
C SER A 247 -10.12 6.23 38.04
N LEU A 248 -9.20 5.41 37.54
CA LEU A 248 -9.41 4.53 36.40
C LEU A 248 -10.00 3.19 36.84
N PHE A 249 -10.96 2.69 36.07
CA PHE A 249 -11.58 1.37 36.23
C PHE A 249 -11.42 0.56 34.94
N PHE A 250 -11.67 -0.74 34.99
CA PHE A 250 -11.64 -1.59 33.80
C PHE A 250 -12.91 -1.41 32.94
N ASP A 251 -13.19 -0.19 32.52
CA ASP A 251 -14.28 0.17 31.62
C ASP A 251 -13.91 1.33 30.70
N VAL A 252 -14.74 1.55 29.69
CA VAL A 252 -14.62 2.64 28.72
C VAL A 252 -15.98 3.28 28.53
N THR A 253 -16.01 4.60 28.56
CA THR A 253 -17.19 5.38 28.17
C THR A 253 -17.19 5.57 26.65
N ILE A 254 -18.24 5.10 25.99
CA ILE A 254 -18.46 5.28 24.55
C ILE A 254 -19.76 6.02 24.31
N PHE A 255 -19.81 6.76 23.21
CA PHE A 255 -21.05 7.32 22.69
C PHE A 255 -21.68 6.30 21.74
N ASP A 256 -22.87 5.83 22.09
CA ASP A 256 -23.66 4.96 21.22
C ASP A 256 -24.50 5.85 20.29
N GLU A 257 -24.04 5.98 19.04
CA GLU A 257 -24.71 6.82 18.03
C GLU A 257 -26.14 6.34 17.72
N LYS A 258 -26.43 5.05 17.89
CA LYS A 258 -27.75 4.49 17.58
C LYS A 258 -28.77 4.90 18.64
N GLU A 259 -28.44 4.70 19.90
CA GLU A 259 -29.33 5.04 21.00
C GLU A 259 -29.20 6.52 21.41
N ASN A 260 -28.25 7.24 20.80
CA ASN A 260 -27.91 8.63 21.10
C ASN A 260 -27.64 8.85 22.61
N ILE A 261 -26.96 7.89 23.24
CA ILE A 261 -26.64 7.91 24.68
C ILE A 261 -25.19 7.53 24.94
N VAL A 262 -24.66 8.05 26.04
CA VAL A 262 -23.36 7.66 26.57
C VAL A 262 -23.52 6.37 27.35
N LYS A 263 -22.73 5.35 27.03
CA LYS A 263 -22.70 4.05 27.71
C LYS A 263 -21.32 3.78 28.28
N THR A 264 -21.28 3.19 29.47
CA THR A 264 -20.05 2.63 30.04
C THR A 264 -20.00 1.14 29.73
N VAL A 265 -18.97 0.72 29.01
CA VAL A 265 -18.75 -0.67 28.60
C VAL A 265 -17.60 -1.25 29.41
N PRO A 266 -17.84 -2.31 30.20
CA PRO A 266 -16.77 -2.93 30.97
C PRO A 266 -15.81 -3.69 30.05
N LEU A 267 -14.50 -3.51 30.25
CA LEU A 267 -13.44 -4.19 29.51
C LEU A 267 -13.32 -5.67 29.89
N ILE A 268 -13.60 -5.98 31.15
CA ILE A 268 -13.64 -7.34 31.71
C ILE A 268 -14.94 -7.54 32.50
N LYS A 269 -15.24 -8.78 32.90
CA LYS A 269 -16.41 -9.06 33.75
C LYS A 269 -16.33 -8.23 35.04
N ASN A 270 -17.40 -7.49 35.34
CA ASN A 270 -17.48 -6.53 36.47
C ASN A 270 -16.39 -5.43 36.44
N GLY A 271 -15.86 -5.09 35.27
CA GLY A 271 -14.74 -4.16 35.13
C GLY A 271 -14.98 -2.77 35.71
N SER A 272 -16.22 -2.26 35.67
CA SER A 272 -16.61 -0.99 36.31
C SER A 272 -16.51 -0.98 37.84
N GLN A 273 -16.30 -2.13 38.47
CA GLN A 273 -16.07 -2.25 39.92
C GLN A 273 -14.61 -2.53 40.25
N ILE A 274 -13.75 -2.73 39.25
CA ILE A 274 -12.35 -3.10 39.41
C ILE A 274 -11.50 -1.88 39.09
N GLN A 275 -10.92 -1.27 40.12
CA GLN A 275 -10.04 -0.12 39.97
C GLN A 275 -8.66 -0.53 39.43
N VAL A 276 -8.09 0.29 38.55
CA VAL A 276 -6.74 0.12 38.02
C VAL A 276 -5.72 0.56 39.08
N ASN A 277 -4.69 -0.25 39.30
CA ASN A 277 -3.60 -0.05 40.24
C ASN A 277 -2.27 -0.59 39.68
N GLU A 278 -1.19 -0.44 40.45
CA GLU A 278 0.17 -0.80 40.04
C GLU A 278 0.31 -2.28 39.65
N ASN A 279 -0.49 -3.16 40.24
CA ASN A 279 -0.42 -4.60 40.04
C ASN A 279 -1.21 -5.07 38.81
N ASN A 280 -2.24 -4.33 38.39
CA ASN A 280 -3.15 -4.74 37.30
C ASN A 280 -3.09 -3.83 36.05
N VAL A 281 -2.32 -2.73 36.08
CA VAL A 281 -2.21 -1.78 34.96
C VAL A 281 -1.80 -2.42 33.63
N ASP A 282 -0.90 -3.41 33.65
CA ASP A 282 -0.51 -4.12 32.43
C ASP A 282 -1.71 -4.85 31.80
N MET A 283 -2.56 -5.46 32.64
CA MET A 283 -3.79 -6.10 32.21
C MET A 283 -4.77 -5.06 31.65
N TYR A 284 -4.94 -3.92 32.33
CA TYR A 284 -5.79 -2.83 31.83
C TYR A 284 -5.40 -2.40 30.41
N VAL A 285 -4.10 -2.18 30.17
CA VAL A 285 -3.59 -1.81 28.84
C VAL A 285 -3.82 -2.91 27.80
N ILE A 286 -3.64 -4.19 28.18
CA ILE A 286 -3.94 -5.33 27.29
C ILE A 286 -5.42 -5.35 26.91
N GLU A 287 -6.33 -5.16 27.86
CA GLU A 287 -7.78 -5.17 27.60
C GLU A 287 -8.23 -3.94 26.80
N MET A 288 -7.66 -2.76 27.07
CA MET A 288 -7.86 -1.56 26.24
C MET A 288 -7.42 -1.81 24.79
N LYS A 289 -6.23 -2.40 24.59
CA LYS A 289 -5.76 -2.78 23.25
C LYS A 289 -6.73 -3.73 22.56
N ARG A 290 -7.22 -4.76 23.27
CA ARG A 290 -8.21 -5.70 22.73
C ARG A 290 -9.53 -5.03 22.39
N PHE A 291 -10.00 -4.11 23.24
CA PHE A 291 -11.22 -3.35 23.01
C PHE A 291 -11.13 -2.51 21.73
N ILE A 292 -10.03 -1.78 21.54
CA ILE A 292 -9.80 -0.99 20.31
C ILE A 292 -9.79 -1.90 19.07
N LEU A 293 -9.05 -3.01 19.12
CA LEU A 293 -8.98 -3.95 17.98
C LEU A 293 -10.33 -4.59 17.65
N LYS A 294 -11.16 -4.86 18.66
CA LYS A 294 -12.48 -5.46 18.48
C LYS A 294 -13.40 -4.60 17.63
N ALA A 295 -13.32 -3.27 17.74
CA ALA A 295 -14.13 -2.33 16.96
C ALA A 295 -13.98 -2.50 15.44
N TYR A 296 -12.85 -3.05 14.99
CA TYR A 296 -12.56 -3.23 13.56
C TYR A 296 -12.75 -4.67 13.07
N ASN A 297 -13.06 -5.62 13.96
CA ASN A 297 -12.94 -7.04 13.63
C ASN A 297 -13.90 -7.48 12.51
N ASN A 298 -15.16 -7.02 12.53
CA ASN A 298 -16.16 -7.41 11.54
C ASN A 298 -15.81 -6.91 10.15
N VAL A 299 -15.51 -5.62 10.01
CA VAL A 299 -15.09 -4.98 8.74
C VAL A 299 -13.78 -5.56 8.24
N PHE A 300 -12.81 -5.76 9.13
CA PHE A 300 -11.53 -6.37 8.79
C PHE A 300 -11.69 -7.78 8.26
N ASN A 301 -12.56 -8.61 8.84
CA ASN A 301 -12.74 -9.99 8.39
C ASN A 301 -13.31 -10.06 6.96
N HIS A 302 -14.23 -9.15 6.59
CA HIS A 302 -14.74 -9.04 5.23
C HIS A 302 -13.65 -8.55 4.26
N PHE A 303 -12.94 -7.48 4.62
CA PHE A 303 -11.80 -6.98 3.86
C PHE A 303 -10.75 -8.07 3.62
N LYS A 304 -10.35 -8.76 4.69
CA LYS A 304 -9.38 -9.83 4.68
C LYS A 304 -9.81 -10.97 3.76
N LYS A 305 -11.09 -11.36 3.80
CA LYS A 305 -11.63 -12.39 2.91
C LYS A 305 -11.41 -12.00 1.46
N GLY A 306 -11.88 -10.82 1.06
CA GLY A 306 -11.72 -10.35 -0.31
C GLY A 306 -10.26 -10.20 -0.74
N PHE A 307 -9.41 -9.70 0.15
CA PHE A 307 -7.97 -9.57 -0.08
C PHE A 307 -7.32 -10.92 -0.40
N TRP A 308 -7.52 -11.93 0.47
CA TRP A 308 -6.92 -13.25 0.25
C TRP A 308 -7.55 -14.04 -0.88
N ASP A 309 -8.85 -13.85 -1.15
CA ASP A 309 -9.53 -14.45 -2.30
C ASP A 309 -8.89 -13.98 -3.61
N ALA A 310 -8.57 -12.69 -3.72
CA ALA A 310 -7.97 -12.11 -4.92
C ALA A 310 -6.49 -12.43 -5.11
N ILE A 311 -5.75 -12.62 -4.02
CA ILE A 311 -4.31 -12.88 -4.09
C ILE A 311 -4.01 -14.31 -4.56
N GLY A 312 -4.82 -15.31 -4.15
CA GLY A 312 -4.73 -16.72 -4.57
C GLY A 312 -3.40 -17.46 -4.30
N SER A 313 -2.35 -16.71 -3.96
CA SER A 313 -0.94 -17.05 -3.96
C SER A 313 -0.47 -17.41 -2.56
N LYS A 314 0.32 -18.49 -2.46
CA LYS A 314 0.98 -18.85 -1.20
C LYS A 314 2.21 -17.98 -0.96
N THR A 315 2.83 -17.47 -2.02
CA THR A 315 4.05 -16.67 -1.92
C THR A 315 3.82 -15.32 -1.27
N LEU A 316 2.63 -14.71 -1.30
CA LEU A 316 2.43 -13.41 -0.63
C LEU A 316 2.71 -13.46 0.89
N ARG A 317 2.65 -14.65 1.51
CA ARG A 317 3.03 -14.84 2.93
C ARG A 317 4.53 -14.58 3.20
N MET A 318 5.37 -14.52 2.17
CA MET A 318 6.80 -14.25 2.27
C MET A 318 7.13 -12.78 2.58
N PHE A 319 6.22 -11.85 2.23
CA PHE A 319 6.42 -10.43 2.46
C PHE A 319 6.10 -10.06 3.90
N THR A 320 7.03 -9.39 4.57
CA THR A 320 6.86 -8.78 5.90
C THR A 320 5.75 -7.73 5.92
N ASP A 321 5.38 -7.25 7.10
CA ASP A 321 4.33 -6.24 7.26
C ASP A 321 4.72 -4.95 6.49
N GLU A 322 5.99 -4.55 6.58
CA GLU A 322 6.57 -3.39 5.89
C GLU A 322 6.69 -3.59 4.38
N GLU A 323 7.03 -4.80 3.92
CA GLU A 323 7.11 -5.10 2.49
C GLU A 323 5.72 -5.11 1.82
N LEU A 324 4.67 -5.55 2.53
CA LEU A 324 3.30 -5.46 2.05
C LEU A 324 2.84 -4.01 1.85
N ASP A 325 3.19 -3.12 2.78
CA ASP A 325 2.99 -1.68 2.63
C ASP A 325 3.64 -1.18 1.32
N ILE A 326 4.92 -1.49 1.12
CA ILE A 326 5.64 -1.04 -0.07
C ILE A 326 5.01 -1.58 -1.37
N ILE A 327 4.57 -2.84 -1.40
CA ILE A 327 3.98 -3.42 -2.62
C ILE A 327 2.61 -2.81 -2.95
N ILE A 328 1.81 -2.52 -1.93
CA ILE A 328 0.47 -1.98 -2.11
C ILE A 328 0.53 -0.48 -2.41
N SER A 329 1.38 0.25 -1.69
CA SER A 329 1.32 1.71 -1.57
C SER A 329 2.59 2.41 -2.07
N GLY A 330 3.61 1.67 -2.51
CA GLY A 330 4.88 2.18 -3.01
C GLY A 330 5.83 2.60 -1.88
N GLN A 331 7.00 3.13 -2.25
CA GLN A 331 7.99 3.59 -1.27
C GLN A 331 7.55 4.89 -0.59
N TRP A 332 7.94 5.05 0.68
CA TRP A 332 7.71 6.28 1.45
C TRP A 332 8.64 7.41 1.03
N GLU A 333 9.91 7.06 0.84
CA GLU A 333 10.96 8.01 0.54
C GLU A 333 11.12 8.22 -0.96
N TYR A 334 11.34 9.47 -1.33
CA TYR A 334 11.62 9.89 -2.69
C TYR A 334 13.12 10.17 -2.77
N ASP A 335 13.88 9.17 -3.22
CA ASP A 335 15.31 9.34 -3.52
C ASP A 335 15.48 10.08 -4.85
N TRP A 336 15.29 11.41 -4.81
CA TRP A 336 15.46 12.28 -5.98
C TRP A 336 16.88 12.26 -6.54
N LYS A 337 17.87 11.96 -5.69
CA LYS A 337 19.25 11.78 -6.14
C LYS A 337 19.38 10.51 -6.97
N GLY A 338 18.88 9.39 -6.46
CA GLY A 338 18.79 8.13 -7.18
C GLY A 338 18.03 8.25 -8.50
N PHE A 339 16.93 9.02 -8.52
CA PHE A 339 16.16 9.35 -9.73
C PHE A 339 17.03 10.01 -10.81
N ARG A 340 17.79 11.05 -10.44
CA ARG A 340 18.73 11.73 -11.35
C ARG A 340 19.86 10.82 -11.80
N ASP A 341 20.45 10.08 -10.87
CA ASP A 341 21.64 9.27 -11.13
C ASP A 341 21.35 8.11 -12.09
N SER A 342 20.16 7.51 -11.99
CA SER A 342 19.68 6.43 -12.86
C SER A 342 19.03 6.88 -14.16
N THR A 343 18.84 8.19 -14.37
CA THR A 343 18.22 8.72 -15.59
C THR A 343 19.08 8.42 -16.82
N CYS A 344 18.44 7.87 -17.85
CA CYS A 344 19.01 7.60 -19.16
C CYS A 344 18.77 8.77 -20.12
N TYR A 345 19.74 9.05 -21.00
CA TYR A 345 19.65 10.13 -21.98
C TYR A 345 19.74 9.56 -23.39
N THR A 346 18.84 9.99 -24.27
CA THR A 346 18.74 9.48 -25.64
C THR A 346 18.61 10.61 -26.66
N SER A 347 18.62 10.25 -27.95
CA SER A 347 18.47 11.20 -29.07
C SER A 347 19.53 12.32 -29.09
N GLY A 348 20.75 11.99 -28.68
CA GLY A 348 21.89 12.92 -28.66
C GLY A 348 22.07 13.71 -27.36
N TYR A 349 21.18 13.57 -26.37
CA TYR A 349 21.46 14.07 -25.02
C TYR A 349 22.44 13.17 -24.26
N THR A 350 23.21 13.81 -23.38
CA THR A 350 24.08 13.16 -22.41
C THR A 350 24.00 13.93 -21.08
N LYS A 351 24.55 13.34 -20.00
CA LYS A 351 24.71 14.02 -18.70
C LYS A 351 25.47 15.36 -18.80
N LYS A 352 26.27 15.58 -19.86
CA LYS A 352 27.06 16.80 -20.09
C LYS A 352 26.35 17.84 -20.95
N SER A 353 25.19 17.52 -21.52
CA SER A 353 24.43 18.48 -22.34
C SER A 353 23.96 19.64 -21.48
N GLU A 354 24.16 20.87 -21.97
CA GLU A 354 23.81 22.12 -21.26
C GLU A 354 22.34 22.12 -20.80
N THR A 355 21.40 21.78 -21.69
CA THR A 355 19.97 21.68 -21.38
C THR A 355 19.65 20.67 -20.29
N ILE A 356 20.40 19.56 -20.22
CA ILE A 356 20.23 18.54 -19.17
C ILE A 356 20.72 19.06 -17.83
N GLN A 357 21.84 19.78 -17.81
CA GLN A 357 22.38 20.39 -16.58
C GLN A 357 21.41 21.45 -16.05
N MET A 358 20.91 22.33 -16.92
CA MET A 358 19.91 23.32 -16.55
C MET A 358 18.60 22.69 -16.07
N PHE A 359 18.14 21.60 -16.70
CA PHE A 359 16.95 20.86 -16.26
C PHE A 359 17.11 20.38 -14.82
N TRP A 360 18.21 19.71 -14.50
CA TRP A 360 18.44 19.21 -13.14
C TRP A 360 18.66 20.34 -12.14
N GLU A 361 19.29 21.44 -12.54
CA GLU A 361 19.43 22.62 -11.70
C GLU A 361 18.07 23.19 -11.29
N VAL A 362 17.16 23.37 -12.26
CA VAL A 362 15.78 23.81 -11.99
C VAL A 362 15.04 22.78 -11.13
N PHE A 363 15.14 21.49 -11.48
CA PHE A 363 14.46 20.42 -10.74
C PHE A 363 14.90 20.37 -9.27
N GLU A 364 16.20 20.47 -9.01
CA GLU A 364 16.76 20.32 -7.66
C GLU A 364 16.55 21.56 -6.80
N ASN A 365 16.77 22.74 -7.37
CA ASN A 365 16.85 23.99 -6.61
C ASN A 365 15.54 24.79 -6.60
N ASP A 366 14.72 24.70 -7.65
CA ASP A 366 13.53 25.54 -7.78
C ASP A 366 12.23 24.80 -7.45
N LEU A 367 12.19 23.48 -7.61
CA LEU A 367 10.99 22.69 -7.31
C LEU A 367 10.95 22.25 -5.85
N ASP A 368 9.83 22.52 -5.19
CA ASP A 368 9.53 21.93 -3.88
C ASP A 368 9.14 20.44 -3.99
N GLU A 369 8.98 19.78 -2.85
CA GLU A 369 8.66 18.35 -2.78
C GLU A 369 7.33 18.00 -3.46
N ASN A 370 6.34 18.89 -3.40
CA ASN A 370 5.05 18.66 -4.04
C ASN A 370 5.18 18.79 -5.56
N GLN A 371 5.87 19.83 -6.04
CA GLN A 371 6.15 20.04 -7.47
C GLN A 371 6.99 18.90 -8.06
N LYS A 372 7.94 18.34 -7.31
CA LYS A 372 8.68 17.14 -7.74
C LYS A 372 7.77 15.91 -7.87
N LYS A 373 6.80 15.75 -6.98
CA LYS A 373 5.77 14.69 -7.08
C LYS A 373 4.80 14.91 -8.23
N GLU A 374 4.41 16.16 -8.51
CA GLU A 374 3.64 16.48 -9.71
C GLU A 374 4.45 16.19 -10.98
N PHE A 375 5.73 16.52 -11.01
CA PHE A 375 6.59 16.15 -12.14
C PHE A 375 6.67 14.62 -12.31
N LEU A 376 6.76 13.88 -11.20
CA LEU A 376 6.72 12.42 -11.24
C LEU A 376 5.40 11.91 -11.84
N LEU A 377 4.26 12.52 -11.48
CA LEU A 377 2.97 12.23 -12.10
C LEU A 377 3.00 12.52 -13.61
N PHE A 378 3.53 13.67 -14.02
CA PHE A 378 3.63 14.05 -15.43
C PHE A 378 4.39 13.00 -16.26
N VAL A 379 5.50 12.47 -15.73
CA VAL A 379 6.38 11.56 -16.49
C VAL A 379 6.05 10.08 -16.33
N THR A 380 5.34 9.69 -15.27
CA THR A 380 5.06 8.27 -14.95
C THR A 380 3.57 7.91 -14.85
N GLY A 381 2.68 8.89 -14.79
CA GLY A 381 1.26 8.69 -14.47
C GLY A 381 0.99 8.43 -12.97
N SER A 382 2.00 8.55 -12.09
CA SER A 382 1.83 8.38 -10.64
C SER A 382 2.67 9.35 -9.83
N LYS A 383 2.13 9.83 -8.70
CA LYS A 383 2.91 10.60 -7.71
C LYS A 383 3.75 9.72 -6.79
N ILE A 384 3.70 8.40 -6.95
CA ILE A 384 4.21 7.44 -5.97
C ILE A 384 5.51 6.83 -6.45
N SER A 385 6.48 6.80 -5.54
CA SER A 385 7.74 6.10 -5.73
C SER A 385 7.48 4.59 -5.86
N PRO A 386 7.94 3.93 -6.93
CA PRO A 386 7.65 2.51 -7.17
C PRO A 386 8.33 1.62 -6.13
N VAL A 387 7.98 0.33 -6.09
CA VAL A 387 8.52 -0.66 -5.12
C VAL A 387 10.06 -0.69 -5.13
N GLU A 388 10.66 -0.53 -6.30
CA GLU A 388 12.09 -0.54 -6.57
C GLU A 388 12.77 0.80 -6.26
N GLY A 389 12.00 1.81 -5.82
CA GLY A 389 12.45 3.18 -5.63
C GLY A 389 12.63 3.93 -6.96
N LEU A 390 12.83 5.25 -6.85
CA LEU A 390 12.97 6.11 -8.04
C LEU A 390 14.19 5.76 -8.90
N SER A 391 15.25 5.18 -8.31
CA SER A 391 16.41 4.70 -9.07
C SER A 391 16.05 3.57 -10.04
N GLY A 392 15.11 2.69 -9.67
CA GLY A 392 14.63 1.58 -10.49
C GLY A 392 13.57 1.94 -11.53
N LEU A 393 13.13 3.19 -11.60
CA LEU A 393 12.03 3.63 -12.47
C LEU A 393 12.36 3.55 -13.98
N GLY A 394 13.65 3.62 -14.33
CA GLY A 394 14.09 3.63 -15.73
C GLY A 394 13.67 4.90 -16.49
N PHE A 395 13.76 6.06 -15.85
CA PHE A 395 13.39 7.35 -16.44
C PHE A 395 14.32 7.73 -17.59
N ILE A 396 13.76 8.18 -18.72
CA ILE A 396 14.49 8.53 -19.93
C ILE A 396 14.20 9.98 -20.31
N ILE A 397 15.25 10.78 -20.49
CA ILE A 397 15.14 12.11 -21.12
C ILE A 397 15.62 12.02 -22.57
N SER A 398 14.70 12.25 -23.50
CA SER A 398 14.95 12.22 -24.95
C SER A 398 14.92 13.64 -25.52
N ARG A 399 15.85 13.96 -26.42
CA ARG A 399 15.85 15.25 -27.12
C ARG A 399 14.68 15.35 -28.10
N SER A 400 13.92 16.44 -27.99
CA SER A 400 12.93 16.85 -29.01
C SER A 400 13.56 17.83 -30.02
N GLY A 401 13.06 17.82 -31.26
CA GLY A 401 13.62 18.57 -32.39
C GLY A 401 13.21 20.05 -32.47
N ASP A 402 12.03 20.40 -31.96
CA ASP A 402 11.50 21.77 -32.04
C ASP A 402 11.56 22.47 -30.68
N ILE A 403 12.36 23.53 -30.60
CA ILE A 403 12.61 24.34 -29.39
C ILE A 403 11.43 25.21 -28.98
N ASN A 404 10.40 25.35 -29.82
CA ASN A 404 9.21 26.15 -29.51
C ASN A 404 8.09 25.33 -28.85
N LEU A 405 8.21 24.00 -28.86
CA LEU A 405 7.21 23.11 -28.27
C LEU A 405 7.40 23.00 -26.76
N LEU A 406 6.34 22.63 -26.05
CA LEU A 406 6.44 22.22 -24.65
C LEU A 406 7.08 20.82 -24.53
N PRO A 407 7.67 20.49 -23.37
CA PRO A 407 8.05 19.11 -23.09
C PRO A 407 6.84 18.17 -23.12
N VAL A 408 7.05 16.93 -23.56
CA VAL A 408 6.00 15.91 -23.70
C VAL A 408 6.41 14.63 -22.98
N SER A 409 5.48 13.99 -22.30
CA SER A 409 5.72 12.71 -21.62
C SER A 409 5.00 11.55 -22.30
N HIS A 410 5.70 10.42 -22.39
CA HIS A 410 5.13 9.13 -22.75
C HIS A 410 5.16 8.25 -21.49
N THR A 411 4.12 8.38 -20.68
CA THR A 411 4.02 7.78 -19.33
C THR A 411 4.10 6.24 -19.34
N CYS A 412 3.66 5.58 -20.42
CA CYS A 412 3.80 4.13 -20.59
C CYS A 412 5.27 3.66 -20.59
N PHE A 413 6.20 4.52 -20.99
CA PHE A 413 7.63 4.19 -21.14
C PHE A 413 8.53 5.05 -20.25
N ASN A 414 7.97 5.88 -19.37
CA ASN A 414 8.71 6.85 -18.54
C ASN A 414 9.66 7.73 -19.37
N VAL A 415 9.24 8.13 -20.58
CA VAL A 415 10.05 8.96 -21.49
C VAL A 415 9.57 10.41 -21.43
N PHE A 416 10.48 11.31 -21.09
CA PHE A 416 10.29 12.76 -21.13
C PHE A 416 11.04 13.35 -22.32
N GLN A 417 10.29 13.85 -23.30
CA GLN A 417 10.83 14.55 -24.46
C GLN A 417 11.06 16.01 -24.12
N LEU A 418 12.34 16.39 -24.00
CA LEU A 418 12.76 17.74 -23.63
C LEU A 418 13.38 18.45 -24.85
N PRO A 419 12.78 19.55 -25.33
CA PRO A 419 13.40 20.40 -26.35
C PRO A 419 14.75 20.98 -25.92
N ASP A 420 15.64 21.25 -26.87
CA ASP A 420 17.02 21.74 -26.63
C ASP A 420 17.06 23.23 -26.27
N TYR A 421 16.39 23.59 -25.17
CA TYR A 421 16.35 24.96 -24.66
C TYR A 421 17.75 25.43 -24.25
N LYS A 422 18.10 26.66 -24.66
CA LYS A 422 19.37 27.33 -24.33
C LYS A 422 19.25 28.41 -23.24
N ASP A 423 18.05 28.57 -22.68
CA ASP A 423 17.75 29.51 -21.60
C ASP A 423 17.10 28.75 -20.43
N ILE A 424 17.73 28.82 -19.25
CA ILE A 424 17.24 28.19 -18.03
C ILE A 424 15.86 28.73 -17.62
N ASN A 425 15.54 29.99 -17.94
CA ASN A 425 14.23 30.56 -17.65
C ASN A 425 13.12 29.92 -18.49
N LEU A 426 13.45 29.50 -19.71
CA LEU A 426 12.51 28.78 -20.57
C LEU A 426 12.25 27.37 -20.04
N ILE A 427 13.28 26.69 -19.52
CA ILE A 427 13.13 25.41 -18.81
C ILE A 427 12.21 25.60 -17.60
N ARG A 428 12.51 26.58 -16.73
CA ARG A 428 11.71 26.86 -15.53
C ARG A 428 10.25 27.12 -15.87
N LYS A 429 9.98 28.00 -16.84
CA LYS A 429 8.63 28.32 -17.29
C LYS A 429 7.90 27.10 -17.84
N ASN A 430 8.54 26.36 -18.75
CA ASN A 430 7.86 25.26 -19.44
C ASN A 430 7.68 24.04 -18.55
N LEU A 431 8.61 23.78 -17.62
CA LEU A 431 8.46 22.73 -16.61
C LEU A 431 7.30 23.03 -15.65
N GLN A 432 7.16 24.30 -15.22
CA GLN A 432 6.01 24.74 -14.43
C GLN A 432 4.69 24.58 -15.19
N ILE A 433 4.66 24.89 -16.50
CA ILE A 433 3.48 24.63 -17.34
C ILE A 433 3.14 23.15 -17.34
N CYS A 434 4.10 22.24 -17.55
CA CYS A 434 3.84 20.79 -17.50
C CYS A 434 3.29 20.37 -16.14
N ILE A 435 3.95 20.74 -15.04
CA ILE A 435 3.56 20.39 -13.67
C ILE A 435 2.13 20.87 -13.33
N ASN A 436 1.76 22.06 -13.77
CA ASN A 436 0.46 22.66 -13.45
C ASN A 436 -0.69 22.13 -14.33
N ASN A 437 -0.41 21.42 -15.44
CA ASN A 437 -1.41 20.92 -16.38
C ASN A 437 -1.44 19.37 -16.41
N ASN A 438 -1.26 18.74 -15.25
CA ASN A 438 -1.26 17.29 -15.05
C ASN A 438 -2.67 16.70 -14.83
N GLU A 439 -3.63 17.04 -15.67
CA GLU A 439 -4.92 16.33 -15.67
C GLU A 439 -4.75 15.01 -16.42
N GLY A 440 -5.44 13.94 -15.98
CA GLY A 440 -5.22 12.55 -16.41
C GLY A 440 -5.41 12.29 -17.91
N PHE A 441 -5.49 11.03 -18.34
CA PHE A 441 -5.57 10.68 -19.77
C PHE A 441 -6.89 11.11 -20.46
N GLY A 442 -7.75 11.88 -19.77
CA GLY A 442 -8.97 12.43 -20.34
C GLY A 442 -8.67 13.50 -21.38
N PHE A 443 -9.32 13.43 -22.54
CA PHE A 443 -9.41 14.56 -23.44
C PHE A 443 -10.21 15.67 -22.75
N ILE A 444 -9.69 16.91 -22.78
CA ILE A 444 -10.44 18.12 -22.41
C ILE A 444 -11.60 18.31 -23.38
#